data_AF-A0A8W8MZ19-F1
#
_entry.id   AF-A0A8W8MZ19-F1
#
_cell.length_a   1.000
_cell.length_b   1.000
_cell.length_c   1.000
_cell.angle_alpha   90.00
_cell.angle_beta   90.00
_cell.angle_gamma   90.00
#
_symmetry.space_group_name_H-M   'P 1'
#
loop_
_entity.id
_entity.type
_entity.pdbx_description
1 polymer ?
#
loop_
_entity_poly.entity_id
_entity_poly.type
_entity_poly.pdbx_seq_one_letter_code
_entity_poly.pdbx_strand_id
1 'polypeptide(L)'
;KSTTRDWLHKVDGAVIVYSVTDRNSFDIAEVVMDWLKKEKKPNQVIPMVLVGNKCDLEHSRTVPKQPQDGQEWRTDGYMVTECSASANTESIRRVFHELIRKISEKKDATTKGHRKLSHAPVGSPKLIRASLRRRFSVFTRERTSTM
;
A
#
# COMPACT_ATOMS: atom_id res chain seq x y z
N LYS A 1 -28.54 -0.13 -5.23
CA LYS A 1 -27.63 1.02 -4.98
C LYS A 1 -26.41 0.45 -4.27
N SER A 2 -25.22 0.53 -4.85
CA SER A 2 -23.99 0.05 -4.17
C SER A 2 -23.74 0.96 -2.97
N THR A 3 -23.56 0.36 -1.81
CA THR A 3 -23.37 1.08 -0.55
C THR A 3 -21.97 1.69 -0.55
N THR A 4 -21.74 2.80 0.16
CA THR A 4 -20.39 3.40 0.34
C THR A 4 -19.34 2.38 0.84
N ARG A 5 -19.77 1.26 1.42
CA ARG A 5 -18.89 0.16 1.85
C ARG A 5 -18.33 -0.67 0.69
N ASP A 6 -19.03 -0.72 -0.43
CA ASP A 6 -18.71 -1.61 -1.56
C ASP A 6 -17.51 -1.11 -2.39
N TRP A 7 -17.10 0.15 -2.26
CA TRP A 7 -15.90 0.63 -2.96
C TRP A 7 -14.65 0.55 -2.08
N LEU A 8 -14.81 0.52 -0.75
CA LEU A 8 -13.68 0.58 0.19
C LEU A 8 -12.70 -0.60 0.03
N HIS A 9 -13.21 -1.78 -0.35
CA HIS A 9 -12.36 -2.95 -0.61
C HIS A 9 -11.55 -2.83 -1.92
N LYS A 10 -11.87 -1.87 -2.79
CA LYS A 10 -11.13 -1.56 -4.02
C LYS A 10 -10.14 -0.41 -3.83
N VAL A 11 -10.07 0.17 -2.62
CA VAL A 11 -9.17 1.28 -2.30
C VAL A 11 -7.77 0.75 -2.06
N ASP A 12 -6.85 1.22 -2.89
CA ASP A 12 -5.43 0.94 -2.74
C ASP A 12 -4.77 1.86 -1.70
N GLY A 13 -5.25 3.11 -1.57
CA GLY A 13 -4.79 4.07 -0.57
C GLY A 13 -5.69 5.31 -0.50
N ALA A 14 -5.56 6.12 0.55
CA ALA A 14 -6.41 7.29 0.78
C ALA A 14 -5.60 8.55 1.11
N VAL A 15 -6.07 9.70 0.63
CA VAL A 15 -5.61 11.02 1.09
C VAL A 15 -6.79 11.71 1.75
N ILE A 16 -6.60 12.15 2.99
CA ILE A 16 -7.60 12.84 3.79
C ILE A 16 -7.08 14.25 3.99
N VAL A 17 -7.84 15.26 3.57
CA VAL A 17 -7.39 16.65 3.57
C VAL A 17 -8.25 17.47 4.51
N TYR A 18 -7.60 18.28 5.35
CA TYR A 18 -8.23 19.31 6.15
C TYR A 18 -7.58 20.67 5.86
N SER A 19 -8.15 21.75 6.36
CA SER A 19 -7.59 23.10 6.26
C SER A 19 -7.00 23.50 7.61
N VAL A 20 -5.74 23.95 7.66
CA VAL A 20 -5.11 24.37 8.94
C VAL A 20 -5.79 25.59 9.57
N THR A 21 -6.59 26.30 8.79
CA THR A 21 -7.40 27.45 9.22
C THR A 21 -8.80 27.07 9.72
N ASP A 22 -9.22 25.81 9.60
CA ASP A 22 -10.55 25.34 9.97
C ASP A 22 -10.46 24.10 10.87
N ARG A 23 -10.67 24.31 12.17
CA ARG A 23 -10.63 23.23 13.17
C ARG A 23 -11.70 22.17 12.93
N ASN A 24 -12.90 22.55 12.49
CA ASN A 24 -13.97 21.59 12.22
C ASN A 24 -13.59 20.66 11.05
N SER A 25 -12.87 21.16 10.04
CA SER A 25 -12.35 20.31 8.96
C SER A 25 -11.34 19.27 9.44
N PHE A 26 -10.54 19.60 10.46
CA PHE A 26 -9.61 18.66 11.09
C PHE A 26 -10.36 17.58 11.89
N ASP A 27 -11.31 17.98 12.72
CA ASP A 27 -12.10 17.05 13.54
C ASP A 27 -12.86 16.04 12.63
N ILE A 28 -13.43 16.51 11.51
CA ILE A 28 -14.08 15.64 10.51
C ILE A 28 -13.05 14.69 9.86
N ALA A 29 -11.84 15.17 9.54
CA ALA A 29 -10.81 14.35 8.94
C ALA A 29 -10.36 13.19 9.86
N GLU A 30 -10.29 13.43 11.17
CA GLU A 30 -10.04 12.39 12.17
C GLU A 30 -11.16 11.35 12.19
N VAL A 31 -12.42 11.79 12.19
CA VAL A 31 -13.59 10.89 12.13
C VAL A 31 -13.57 10.03 10.87
N VAL A 32 -13.26 10.61 9.70
CA VAL A 32 -13.15 9.87 8.43
C VAL A 32 -12.01 8.86 8.49
N MET A 33 -10.85 9.24 9.05
CA MET A 33 -9.71 8.34 9.18
C MET A 33 -10.04 7.13 10.06
N ASP A 34 -10.72 7.34 11.18
CA ASP A 34 -11.14 6.26 12.06
C ASP A 34 -12.25 5.40 11.46
N TRP A 35 -13.15 5.99 10.68
CA TRP A 35 -14.14 5.24 9.91
C TRP A 35 -13.49 4.31 8.88
N LEU A 36 -12.52 4.81 8.10
CA LEU A 36 -11.77 4.00 7.14
C LEU A 36 -10.97 2.86 7.80
N LYS A 37 -10.41 3.11 8.99
CA LYS A 37 -9.73 2.07 9.79
C LYS A 37 -10.67 0.94 10.21
N LYS A 38 -11.92 1.26 10.55
CA LYS A 38 -12.92 0.32 11.06
C LYS A 38 -13.60 -0.48 9.95
N GLU A 39 -13.88 0.14 8.81
CA GLU A 39 -14.68 -0.49 7.75
C GLU A 39 -13.86 -1.30 6.74
N LYS A 40 -12.53 -1.20 6.76
CA LYS A 40 -11.65 -2.04 5.92
C LYS A 40 -11.79 -3.53 6.28
N LYS A 41 -11.52 -4.43 5.33
CA LYS A 41 -11.58 -5.88 5.61
C LYS A 41 -10.59 -6.29 6.71
N PRO A 42 -10.87 -7.35 7.48
CA PRO A 42 -9.88 -7.96 8.36
C PRO A 42 -8.59 -8.26 7.57
N ASN A 43 -7.44 -7.83 8.10
CA ASN A 43 -6.12 -7.91 7.46
C ASN A 43 -5.88 -7.01 6.22
N GLN A 44 -6.84 -6.16 5.84
CA GLN A 44 -6.59 -5.10 4.84
C GLN A 44 -5.90 -3.92 5.53
N VAL A 45 -4.70 -3.58 5.05
CA VAL A 45 -4.01 -2.34 5.42
C VAL A 45 -4.19 -1.35 4.27
N ILE A 46 -4.85 -0.22 4.49
CA ILE A 46 -4.98 0.84 3.48
C ILE A 46 -3.98 1.91 3.91
N PRO A 47 -2.89 2.16 3.16
CA PRO A 47 -2.03 3.32 3.40
C PRO A 47 -2.86 4.59 3.29
N MET A 48 -2.79 5.47 4.29
CA MET A 48 -3.49 6.76 4.24
C MET A 48 -2.56 7.90 4.58
N VAL A 49 -2.83 9.09 4.03
CA VAL A 49 -2.10 10.31 4.35
C VAL A 49 -3.10 11.38 4.79
N LEU A 50 -2.89 11.94 5.97
CA LEU A 50 -3.62 13.10 6.47
C LEU A 50 -2.85 14.37 6.08
N VAL A 51 -3.52 15.30 5.43
CA VAL A 51 -2.91 16.49 4.82
C VAL A 51 -3.55 17.75 5.37
N GLY A 52 -2.76 18.57 6.05
CA GLY A 52 -3.15 19.92 6.47
C GLY A 52 -2.89 20.93 5.35
N ASN A 53 -3.93 21.31 4.61
CA ASN A 53 -3.85 22.28 3.52
C ASN A 53 -3.90 23.73 4.04
N LYS A 54 -3.48 24.68 3.19
CA LYS A 54 -3.41 26.12 3.45
C LYS A 54 -2.36 26.51 4.50
N CYS A 55 -1.25 25.78 4.58
CA CYS A 55 -0.18 26.06 5.54
C CYS A 55 0.50 27.43 5.34
N ASP A 56 0.25 28.09 4.20
CA ASP A 56 0.64 29.48 3.92
C ASP A 56 -0.14 30.51 4.74
N LEU A 57 -1.34 30.17 5.23
CA LEU A 57 -2.20 31.06 6.01
C LEU A 57 -1.89 30.96 7.51
N GLU A 58 -0.62 31.13 7.90
CA GLU A 58 -0.17 30.94 9.29
C GLU A 58 -0.88 31.91 10.27
N HIS A 59 -1.18 33.13 9.83
CA HIS A 59 -1.90 34.12 10.65
C HIS A 59 -3.34 33.73 10.97
N SER A 60 -3.95 32.89 10.14
CA SER A 60 -5.33 32.40 10.29
C SER A 60 -5.37 30.95 10.79
N ARG A 61 -4.23 30.41 11.25
CA ARG A 61 -4.12 29.03 11.70
C ARG A 61 -4.93 28.82 12.99
N THR A 62 -5.77 27.78 12.97
CA THR A 62 -6.56 27.33 14.12
C THR A 62 -6.23 25.89 14.51
N VAL A 63 -5.59 25.13 13.61
CA VAL A 63 -5.08 23.78 13.87
C VAL A 63 -3.59 23.86 14.19
N PRO A 64 -3.16 23.42 15.40
CA PRO A 64 -1.76 23.49 15.79
C PRO A 64 -0.89 22.61 14.90
N LYS A 65 0.34 23.06 14.65
CA LYS A 65 1.34 22.25 13.95
C LYS A 65 1.61 21.00 14.76
N GLN A 66 1.67 19.87 14.08
CA GLN A 66 2.08 18.64 14.73
C GLN A 66 3.60 18.62 14.96
N PRO A 67 4.06 18.00 16.07
CA PRO A 67 5.46 17.68 16.27
C PRO A 67 6.03 16.98 15.04
N GLN A 68 7.18 17.43 14.55
CA GLN A 68 7.86 16.79 13.42
C GLN A 68 8.22 15.32 13.72
N ASP A 69 8.38 15.02 15.00
CA ASP A 69 8.68 13.69 15.55
C ASP A 69 7.43 12.84 15.79
N GLY A 70 6.25 13.25 15.29
CA GLY A 70 4.92 12.65 15.51
C GLY A 70 4.82 11.17 15.18
N GLN A 71 5.46 10.34 15.99
CA GLN A 71 5.61 8.91 15.86
C GLN A 71 4.23 8.25 15.98
N GLU A 72 3.37 8.79 16.86
CA GLU A 72 1.99 8.35 17.10
C GLU A 72 1.09 8.45 15.86
N TRP A 73 1.34 9.40 14.95
CA TRP A 73 0.59 9.51 13.70
C TRP A 73 1.32 8.91 12.49
N ARG A 74 2.59 8.53 12.66
CA ARG A 74 3.38 7.75 11.70
C ARG A 74 3.23 6.25 11.88
N THR A 75 2.67 5.79 12.99
CA THR A 75 2.38 4.37 13.21
C THR A 75 1.33 3.86 12.22
N ASP A 76 1.44 2.59 11.81
CA ASP A 76 0.48 1.86 10.96
C ASP A 76 0.12 2.46 9.59
N GLY A 77 1.13 2.85 8.81
CA GLY A 77 0.92 3.18 7.39
C GLY A 77 0.31 4.56 7.16
N TYR A 78 0.08 5.33 8.23
CA TYR A 78 -0.36 6.71 8.18
C TYR A 78 0.81 7.67 8.01
N MET A 79 0.57 8.82 7.40
CA MET A 79 1.53 9.92 7.32
C MET A 79 0.76 11.22 7.50
N VAL A 80 1.30 12.15 8.29
CA VAL A 80 0.76 13.50 8.42
C VAL A 80 1.73 14.46 7.75
N THR A 81 1.20 15.38 6.97
CA THR A 81 2.00 16.40 6.28
C THR A 81 1.16 17.66 6.09
N GLU A 82 1.80 18.82 6.07
CA GLU A 82 1.15 20.07 5.70
C GLU A 82 1.48 20.42 4.25
N CYS A 83 0.56 21.08 3.56
CA CYS A 83 0.74 21.56 2.20
C CYS A 83 0.06 22.92 1.98
N SER A 84 0.50 23.61 0.93
CA SER A 84 -0.21 24.76 0.38
C SER A 84 -0.46 24.49 -1.10
N ALA A 85 -1.72 24.26 -1.45
CA ALA A 85 -2.11 24.05 -2.85
C ALA A 85 -1.92 25.29 -3.73
N SER A 86 -1.99 26.49 -3.13
CA SER A 86 -1.82 27.77 -3.82
C SER A 86 -0.35 28.16 -3.96
N ALA A 87 0.47 27.89 -2.94
CA ALA A 87 1.84 28.42 -2.89
C ALA A 87 2.92 27.38 -3.23
N ASN A 88 2.67 26.08 -3.06
CA ASN A 88 3.71 25.06 -3.20
C ASN A 88 3.18 23.70 -3.69
N THR A 89 3.27 23.49 -5.00
CA THR A 89 2.88 22.24 -5.65
C THR A 89 3.80 21.06 -5.33
N GLU A 90 5.06 21.30 -4.93
CA GLU A 90 6.02 20.24 -4.58
C GLU A 90 5.59 19.48 -3.32
N SER A 91 5.01 20.19 -2.34
CA SER A 91 4.47 19.56 -1.14
C SER A 91 3.39 18.53 -1.47
N ILE A 92 2.52 18.84 -2.44
CA ILE A 92 1.49 17.94 -2.94
C ILE A 92 2.11 16.75 -3.68
N ARG A 93 3.09 17.00 -4.56
CA ARG A 93 3.79 15.92 -5.29
C ARG A 93 4.40 14.91 -4.31
N ARG A 94 5.04 15.39 -3.24
CA ARG A 94 5.62 14.54 -2.19
C ARG A 94 4.57 13.68 -1.50
N VAL A 95 3.39 14.23 -1.18
CA VAL A 95 2.27 13.46 -0.59
C VAL A 95 1.90 12.28 -1.47
N PHE A 96 1.66 12.53 -2.76
CA PHE A 96 1.25 11.48 -3.70
C PHE A 96 2.37 10.46 -3.95
N HIS A 97 3.62 10.91 -4.09
CA HIS A 97 4.76 10.01 -4.24
C HIS A 97 4.91 9.05 -3.05
N GLU A 98 4.83 9.56 -1.82
CA GLU A 98 4.91 8.72 -0.61
C GLU A 98 3.74 7.74 -0.51
N LEU A 99 2.53 8.16 -0.86
CA LEU A 99 1.37 7.28 -0.88
C LEU A 99 1.56 6.15 -1.90
N ILE A 100 1.95 6.48 -3.13
CA ILE A 100 2.18 5.49 -4.20
C ILE A 100 3.31 4.51 -3.80
N ARG A 101 4.37 5.01 -3.17
CA ARG A 101 5.46 4.18 -2.65
C ARG A 101 4.93 3.16 -1.64
N LYS A 102 4.18 3.60 -0.63
CA LYS A 102 3.58 2.70 0.37
C LYS A 102 2.61 1.68 -0.23
N ILE A 103 1.81 2.08 -1.22
CA ILE A 103 0.92 1.16 -1.95
C ILE A 103 1.73 0.07 -2.66
N SER A 104 2.82 0.45 -3.32
CA SER A 104 3.69 -0.47 -4.06
C SER A 104 4.40 -1.45 -3.14
N GLU A 105 4.96 -0.96 -2.03
CA GLU A 105 5.62 -1.80 -1.01
C GLU A 105 4.69 -2.88 -0.46
N LYS A 106 3.42 -2.53 -0.22
CA LYS A 106 2.41 -3.49 0.22
C LYS A 106 2.10 -4.54 -0.85
N LYS A 107 1.95 -4.14 -2.12
CA LYS A 107 1.71 -5.07 -3.25
C LYS A 107 2.89 -6.04 -3.42
N ASP A 108 4.11 -5.56 -3.24
CA ASP A 108 5.32 -6.39 -3.28
C ASP A 108 5.41 -7.36 -2.10
N ALA A 109 5.05 -6.92 -0.89
CA ALA A 109 5.03 -7.77 0.30
C ALA A 109 4.03 -8.94 0.13
N THR A 110 2.85 -8.67 -0.43
CA THR A 110 1.87 -9.73 -0.74
C THR A 110 2.36 -10.70 -1.81
N THR A 111 3.12 -10.22 -2.80
CA THR A 111 3.65 -11.05 -3.90
C THR A 111 4.86 -11.88 -3.46
N LYS A 112 5.74 -11.34 -2.62
CA LYS A 112 6.92 -12.03 -2.08
C LYS A 112 6.57 -13.09 -1.03
N GLY A 113 5.43 -12.96 -0.35
CA GLY A 113 4.88 -13.99 0.56
C GLY A 113 4.55 -15.32 -0.12
N HIS A 114 4.28 -15.33 -1.43
CA HIS A 114 4.09 -16.56 -2.22
C HIS A 114 5.39 -17.12 -2.81
N ARG A 115 6.54 -16.43 -2.70
CA ARG A 115 7.84 -16.86 -3.24
C ARG A 115 8.83 -17.36 -2.18
N LYS A 116 8.36 -17.73 -0.97
CA LYS A 116 9.20 -18.40 0.03
C LYS A 116 8.86 -19.88 0.18
N LEU A 117 9.17 -20.66 -0.85
CA LEU A 117 9.69 -22.05 -0.74
C LEU A 117 10.57 -22.34 -1.96
N SER A 118 11.77 -21.74 -2.02
CA SER A 118 12.91 -22.29 -2.77
C SER A 118 14.21 -21.56 -2.42
N HIS A 119 14.61 -21.62 -1.15
CA HIS A 119 16.03 -21.61 -0.81
C HIS A 119 16.34 -22.99 -0.24
N ALA A 120 16.60 -23.95 -1.13
CA ALA A 120 17.24 -25.19 -0.74
C ALA A 120 18.72 -24.87 -0.45
N PRO A 121 19.30 -25.35 0.65
CA PRO A 121 20.74 -25.29 0.82
C PRO A 121 21.39 -26.09 -0.32
N VAL A 122 22.42 -25.51 -0.94
CA VAL A 122 23.26 -26.18 -1.93
C VAL A 122 23.86 -27.42 -1.25
N GLY A 123 23.38 -28.62 -1.60
CA GLY A 123 23.99 -29.88 -1.15
C GLY A 123 23.09 -30.99 -0.60
N SER A 124 21.80 -31.09 -0.95
CA SER A 124 20.99 -32.26 -0.55
C SER A 124 20.91 -33.36 -1.66
N PRO A 125 21.26 -34.64 -1.39
CA PRO A 125 21.33 -35.74 -2.39
C PRO A 125 20.02 -36.17 -3.08
N LYS A 126 18.89 -35.49 -2.85
CA LYS A 126 17.57 -35.96 -3.33
C LYS A 126 17.17 -35.50 -4.74
N LEU A 127 18.00 -34.72 -5.44
CA LEU A 127 17.65 -34.17 -6.77
C LEU A 127 18.18 -34.96 -7.98
N ILE A 128 19.01 -36.00 -7.79
CA ILE A 128 19.53 -36.76 -8.94
C ILE A 128 18.46 -37.68 -9.55
N ARG A 129 17.43 -38.09 -8.80
CA ARG A 129 16.43 -39.04 -9.28
C ARG A 129 15.35 -38.45 -10.20
N ALA A 130 15.14 -37.13 -10.18
CA ALA A 130 14.06 -36.50 -10.95
C ALA A 130 14.49 -36.07 -12.37
N SER A 131 15.79 -35.85 -12.60
CA SER A 131 16.28 -35.36 -13.90
C SER A 131 16.60 -36.46 -14.92
N LEU A 132 16.57 -37.74 -14.54
CA LEU A 132 16.72 -38.86 -15.48
C LEU A 132 15.41 -39.47 -15.98
N ARG A 133 14.25 -39.15 -15.38
CA ARG A 133 12.95 -39.69 -15.84
C ARG A 133 12.31 -38.91 -16.99
N ARG A 134 12.85 -37.75 -17.38
CA ARG A 134 12.28 -36.89 -18.43
C ARG A 134 13.04 -36.89 -19.76
N ARG A 135 14.12 -37.66 -19.88
CA ARG A 135 14.91 -37.77 -21.13
C ARG A 135 14.79 -39.11 -21.86
N PHE A 136 13.94 -40.03 -21.39
CA PHE A 136 13.70 -41.34 -22.04
C PHE A 136 12.25 -41.57 -22.49
N SER A 137 11.42 -40.53 -22.58
CA SER A 137 10.00 -40.67 -22.96
C SER A 137 9.61 -39.97 -24.28
N VAL A 138 10.55 -39.36 -25.01
CA VAL A 138 10.22 -38.56 -26.22
C VAL A 138 10.86 -39.10 -27.52
N PHE A 139 11.54 -40.25 -27.51
CA PHE A 139 12.06 -40.83 -28.76
C PHE A 139 11.96 -42.36 -28.85
N THR A 140 10.80 -42.89 -28.48
CA THR A 140 10.37 -44.25 -28.85
C THR A 140 8.89 -44.24 -29.21
N ARG A 141 8.51 -43.48 -30.24
CA ARG A 141 7.21 -43.69 -30.89
C ARG A 141 7.13 -43.18 -32.33
N GLU A 142 8.07 -43.61 -33.18
CA GLU A 142 7.81 -43.70 -34.62
C GLU A 142 8.54 -44.92 -35.18
N ARG A 143 7.80 -46.03 -35.33
CA ARG A 143 7.95 -47.11 -36.33
C ARG A 143 7.13 -48.32 -35.87
N THR A 144 5.85 -48.34 -36.21
CA THR A 144 5.04 -49.58 -36.47
C THR A 144 3.67 -49.21 -37.05
N SER A 145 3.60 -49.06 -38.37
CA SER A 145 2.42 -49.26 -39.25
C SER A 145 2.87 -48.77 -40.63
N THR A 146 2.92 -49.55 -41.70
CA THR A 146 2.00 -50.60 -42.12
C THR A 146 2.75 -51.73 -42.85
N MET A 147 2.03 -52.85 -43.02
CA MET A 147 2.29 -53.88 -44.02
C MET A 147 2.50 -53.30 -45.43
#